data_AF-A0A2V4V4I6-F1
#
_entry.id   AF-A0A2V4V4I6-F1
#
_cell.length_a   1.000
_cell.length_b   1.000
_cell.length_c   1.000
_cell.angle_alpha   90.00
_cell.angle_beta   90.00
_cell.angle_gamma   90.00
#
_symmetry.space_group_name_H-M   'P 1'
#
loop_
_entity.id
_entity.type
_entity.pdbx_description
1 polymer ?
#
loop_
_entity_poly.entity_id
_entity_poly.type
_entity_poly.pdbx_seq_one_letter_code
_entity_poly.pdbx_strand_id
1 'polypeptide(L)'
;MIIMSHVKKVGCLALLSTGLFVSAQASAANTCDNAYTQTDMNKCAAAKLAVEDQKLNQSYRDFQRLLNSSEKKQLKTVQLAWIDFRDKACQFSASSVRGGSVYPMVLNGCLTAYTQQRRVQLDADIKNIKNK
;
A
#
# COMPACT_ATOMS: atom_id res chain seq x y z
N MET A 1 -49.54 -41.00 9.97
CA MET A 1 -49.89 -39.87 10.87
C MET A 1 -49.83 -38.60 10.05
N ILE A 2 -51.00 -37.99 9.85
CA ILE A 2 -51.33 -36.81 9.03
C ILE A 2 -50.71 -35.58 9.75
N ILE A 3 -50.17 -34.55 9.12
CA ILE A 3 -50.88 -33.37 8.58
C ILE A 3 -49.92 -32.49 7.75
N MET A 4 -50.37 -32.14 6.54
CA MET A 4 -49.96 -31.00 5.72
C MET A 4 -50.35 -29.65 6.36
N SER A 5 -49.50 -28.62 6.28
CA SER A 5 -49.98 -27.23 6.19
C SER A 5 -48.82 -26.28 5.89
N HIS A 6 -48.67 -25.79 4.64
CA HIS A 6 -49.37 -24.66 4.01
C HIS A 6 -48.47 -23.41 3.97
N VAL A 7 -47.77 -23.28 2.84
CA VAL A 7 -47.21 -22.03 2.34
C VAL A 7 -48.33 -20.98 2.26
N LYS A 8 -48.26 -19.93 3.07
CA LYS A 8 -49.05 -18.72 2.87
C LYS A 8 -48.19 -17.69 2.17
N LYS A 9 -48.48 -17.45 0.89
CA LYS A 9 -48.09 -16.23 0.18
C LYS A 9 -48.69 -15.03 0.92
N VAL A 10 -47.85 -14.12 1.40
CA VAL A 10 -48.26 -12.76 1.72
C VAL A 10 -47.42 -11.84 0.84
N GLY A 11 -48.05 -11.36 -0.23
CA GLY A 11 -47.58 -10.17 -0.92
C GLY A 11 -47.93 -8.96 -0.06
N CYS A 12 -46.93 -8.14 0.23
CA CYS A 12 -47.14 -6.74 0.58
C CYS A 12 -45.98 -5.95 -0.02
N LEU A 13 -46.36 -5.06 -0.93
CA LEU A 13 -45.52 -4.09 -1.61
C LEU A 13 -45.09 -3.04 -0.56
N ALA A 14 -43.82 -3.03 -0.18
CA ALA A 14 -43.22 -1.95 0.60
C ALA A 14 -41.97 -1.45 -0.14
N LEU A 15 -42.15 -0.35 -0.87
CA LEU A 15 -41.07 0.51 -1.35
C LEU A 15 -40.37 1.14 -0.14
N LEU A 16 -39.19 0.66 0.23
CA LEU A 16 -38.25 1.42 1.05
C LEU A 16 -36.84 1.32 0.45
N SER A 17 -36.52 2.39 -0.29
CA SER A 17 -35.19 2.91 -0.64
C SER A 17 -34.00 2.31 0.13
N THR A 18 -33.27 1.40 -0.51
CA THR A 18 -31.91 1.05 -0.10
C THR A 18 -31.00 2.21 -0.45
N GLY A 19 -30.59 2.98 0.55
CA GLY A 19 -29.67 4.10 0.39
C GLY A 19 -28.37 3.67 -0.28
N LEU A 20 -28.00 4.34 -1.36
CA LEU A 20 -26.64 4.26 -1.90
C LEU A 20 -25.69 4.83 -0.84
N PHE A 21 -24.92 3.98 -0.18
CA PHE A 21 -23.68 4.40 0.44
C PHE A 21 -22.71 4.78 -0.68
N VAL A 22 -22.75 6.04 -1.09
CA VAL A 22 -21.66 6.63 -1.87
C VAL A 22 -20.46 6.69 -0.93
N SER A 23 -19.60 5.67 -1.01
CA SER A 23 -18.25 5.77 -0.49
C SER A 23 -17.54 6.84 -1.30
N ALA A 24 -17.43 8.04 -0.72
CA ALA A 24 -16.57 9.11 -1.22
C ALA A 24 -15.13 8.57 -1.25
N GLN A 25 -14.70 8.10 -2.42
CA GLN A 25 -13.29 7.86 -2.68
C GLN A 25 -12.63 9.22 -2.80
N ALA A 26 -12.15 9.76 -1.68
CA ALA A 26 -11.27 10.90 -1.69
C ALA A 26 -9.99 10.50 -2.44
N SER A 27 -9.88 10.91 -3.70
CA SER A 27 -8.69 10.72 -4.51
C SER A 27 -7.56 11.58 -3.94
N ALA A 28 -6.69 10.95 -3.14
CA ALA A 28 -5.53 11.61 -2.55
C ALA A 28 -4.59 12.28 -3.58
N ALA A 29 -4.71 11.92 -4.86
CA ALA A 29 -3.89 12.45 -5.95
C ALA A 29 -4.04 13.96 -6.17
N ASN A 30 -5.22 14.56 -5.96
CA ASN A 30 -5.46 15.98 -6.27
C ASN A 30 -5.12 16.95 -5.11
N THR A 31 -4.61 16.45 -3.99
CA THR A 31 -4.39 17.26 -2.76
C THR A 31 -2.95 17.73 -2.55
N CYS A 32 -2.00 17.28 -3.38
CA CYS A 32 -0.58 17.58 -3.17
C CYS A 32 -0.03 18.78 -3.93
N ASP A 33 -0.78 19.30 -4.89
CA ASP A 33 -0.42 20.51 -5.64
C ASP A 33 -0.70 21.80 -4.85
N ASN A 34 -1.44 21.70 -3.74
CA ASN A 34 -1.90 22.83 -2.91
C ASN A 34 -1.70 22.55 -1.40
N ALA A 35 -0.62 21.85 -1.03
CA ALA A 35 -0.33 21.55 0.37
C ALA A 35 0.25 22.78 1.10
N TYR A 36 -0.61 23.63 1.67
CA TYR A 36 -0.21 24.86 2.36
C TYR A 36 0.06 24.69 3.86
N THR A 37 -0.38 23.58 4.46
CA THR A 37 -0.15 23.30 5.89
C THR A 37 0.83 22.13 6.08
N GLN A 38 1.52 22.08 7.23
CA GLN A 38 2.37 20.93 7.59
C GLN A 38 1.58 19.62 7.58
N THR A 39 0.32 19.66 8.00
CA THR A 39 -0.57 18.49 8.00
C THR A 39 -0.81 17.96 6.59
N ASP A 40 -1.06 18.86 5.63
CA ASP A 40 -1.28 18.45 4.24
C ASP A 40 0.01 17.94 3.60
N MET A 41 1.15 18.57 3.88
CA MET A 41 2.45 18.07 3.42
C MET A 41 2.78 16.68 4.01
N ASN A 42 2.49 16.44 5.29
CA ASN A 42 2.65 15.13 5.92
C ASN A 42 1.78 14.06 5.24
N LYS A 43 0.51 14.37 4.95
CA LYS A 43 -0.41 13.47 4.23
C LYS A 43 0.11 13.17 2.82
N CYS A 44 0.60 14.18 2.11
CA CYS A 44 1.16 14.01 0.79
C CYS A 44 2.41 13.16 0.76
N ALA A 45 3.31 13.33 1.74
CA ALA A 45 4.48 12.46 1.88
C ALA A 45 4.06 10.99 2.13
N ALA A 46 3.05 10.77 2.98
CA ALA A 46 2.51 9.43 3.23
C ALA A 46 1.87 8.81 1.97
N ALA A 47 1.10 9.59 1.21
CA ALA A 47 0.47 9.13 -0.03
C ALA A 47 1.52 8.75 -1.09
N LYS A 48 2.58 9.55 -1.23
CA LYS A 48 3.71 9.25 -2.14
C LYS A 48 4.40 7.94 -1.75
N LEU A 49 4.66 7.73 -0.46
CA LEU A 49 5.21 6.47 0.04
C LEU A 49 4.29 5.29 -0.31
N ALA A 50 2.99 5.41 -0.07
CA ALA A 50 2.03 4.34 -0.35
C ALA A 50 2.02 3.95 -1.85
N VAL A 51 2.12 4.93 -2.75
CA VAL A 51 2.21 4.68 -4.19
C VAL A 51 3.50 3.92 -4.55
N GLU A 52 4.65 4.34 -4.03
CA GLU A 52 5.91 3.63 -4.32
C GLU A 52 5.94 2.24 -3.67
N ASP A 53 5.37 2.06 -2.48
CA ASP A 53 5.27 0.75 -1.83
C ASP A 53 4.37 -0.20 -2.63
N GLN A 54 3.27 0.29 -3.22
CA GLN A 54 2.45 -0.50 -4.12
C GLN A 54 3.26 -0.98 -5.35
N LYS A 55 4.04 -0.08 -5.96
CA LYS A 55 4.89 -0.42 -7.10
C LYS A 55 5.99 -1.42 -6.72
N LEU A 56 6.67 -1.23 -5.59
CA LEU A 56 7.66 -2.16 -5.07
C LEU A 56 7.06 -3.56 -4.84
N ASN A 57 5.87 -3.63 -4.24
CA ASN A 57 5.19 -4.90 -4.00
C ASN A 57 4.78 -5.59 -5.31
N GLN A 58 4.44 -4.83 -6.35
CA GLN A 58 4.22 -5.39 -7.68
C GLN A 58 5.49 -6.00 -8.23
N SER A 59 6.62 -5.28 -8.25
CA SER A 59 7.92 -5.80 -8.70
C SER A 59 8.34 -7.03 -7.89
N TYR A 60 8.14 -7.04 -6.57
CA TYR A 60 8.41 -8.21 -5.73
C TYR A 60 7.58 -9.44 -6.15
N ARG A 61 6.27 -9.29 -6.36
CA ARG A 61 5.42 -10.39 -6.85
C ARG A 61 5.83 -10.85 -8.23
N ASP A 62 6.22 -9.93 -9.11
CA ASP A 62 6.66 -10.23 -10.47
C ASP A 62 7.96 -11.04 -10.46
N PHE A 63 8.91 -10.64 -9.63
CA PHE A 63 10.15 -11.40 -9.44
C PHE A 63 9.84 -12.78 -8.86
N GLN A 64 9.01 -12.89 -7.82
CA GLN A 64 8.63 -14.18 -7.27
C GLN A 64 8.07 -15.15 -8.32
N ARG A 65 7.32 -14.68 -9.35
CA ARG A 65 6.79 -15.56 -10.40
C ARG A 65 7.86 -16.20 -11.29
N LEU A 66 9.06 -15.64 -11.32
CA LEU A 66 10.19 -16.17 -12.10
C LEU A 66 11.07 -17.15 -11.32
N LEU A 67 10.85 -17.27 -10.01
CA LEU A 67 11.71 -18.00 -9.09
C LEU A 67 11.14 -19.36 -8.69
N ASN A 68 12.04 -20.32 -8.42
CA ASN A 68 11.67 -21.58 -7.80
C ASN A 68 11.36 -21.41 -6.29
N SER A 69 10.86 -22.46 -5.65
CA SER A 69 10.42 -22.40 -4.24
C SER A 69 11.53 -22.06 -3.24
N SER A 70 12.78 -22.48 -3.51
CA SER A 70 13.93 -22.16 -2.64
C SER A 70 14.31 -20.69 -2.79
N GLU A 71 14.44 -20.21 -4.02
CA GLU A 71 14.77 -18.82 -4.34
C GLU A 71 13.70 -17.85 -3.82
N LYS A 72 12.41 -18.21 -3.90
CA LYS A 72 11.31 -17.42 -3.30
C LYS A 72 11.50 -17.20 -1.79
N LYS A 73 11.95 -18.23 -1.06
CA LYS A 73 12.22 -18.13 0.39
C LYS A 73 13.42 -17.22 0.64
N GLN A 74 14.48 -17.36 -0.14
CA GLN A 74 15.66 -16.50 -0.04
C GLN A 74 15.33 -15.04 -0.33
N LEU A 75 14.58 -14.76 -1.40
CA LEU A 75 14.13 -13.42 -1.75
C LEU A 75 13.29 -12.81 -0.62
N LYS A 76 12.38 -13.58 -0.01
CA LYS A 76 11.60 -13.11 1.15
C LYS A 76 12.50 -12.70 2.32
N THR A 77 13.50 -13.52 2.66
CA THR A 77 14.46 -13.20 3.74
C THR A 77 15.22 -11.92 3.45
N VAL A 78 15.75 -11.77 2.22
CA VAL A 78 16.43 -10.54 1.79
C VAL A 78 15.52 -9.33 1.90
N GLN A 79 14.25 -9.46 1.48
CA GLN A 79 13.32 -8.35 1.49
C GLN A 79 12.94 -7.91 2.90
N LEU A 80 12.77 -8.85 3.83
CA LEU A 80 12.52 -8.53 5.25
C LEU A 80 13.72 -7.82 5.89
N ALA A 81 14.94 -8.29 5.61
CA ALA A 81 16.15 -7.64 6.10
C ALA A 81 16.32 -6.23 5.51
N TRP A 82 16.00 -6.05 4.23
CA TRP A 82 16.02 -4.73 3.60
C TRP A 82 14.99 -3.77 4.20
N ILE A 83 13.76 -4.23 4.52
CA ILE A 83 12.74 -3.41 5.19
C ILE A 83 13.27 -2.94 6.55
N ASP A 84 13.85 -3.85 7.33
CA ASP A 84 14.41 -3.52 8.64
C ASP A 84 15.52 -2.47 8.55
N PHE A 85 16.44 -2.64 7.59
CA PHE A 85 17.47 -1.65 7.29
C PHE A 85 16.87 -0.29 6.89
N ARG A 86 15.92 -0.28 5.95
CA ARG A 86 15.24 0.95 5.49
C ARG A 86 14.64 1.71 6.66
N ASP A 87 13.88 1.01 7.50
CA ASP A 87 13.12 1.63 8.58
C ASP A 87 14.09 2.22 9.63
N LYS A 88 15.14 1.47 10.00
CA LYS A 88 16.20 1.97 10.89
C LYS A 88 16.95 3.17 10.31
N ALA A 89 17.35 3.09 9.04
CA ALA A 89 18.08 4.16 8.35
C ALA A 89 17.24 5.45 8.29
N CYS A 90 15.93 5.32 7.98
CA CYS A 90 15.05 6.47 7.88
C CYS A 90 14.67 7.06 9.24
N GLN A 91 14.52 6.24 10.29
CA GLN A 91 14.36 6.73 11.66
C GLN A 91 15.59 7.52 12.13
N PHE A 92 16.79 7.04 11.79
CA PHE A 92 18.04 7.75 12.07
C PHE A 92 18.15 9.07 11.28
N SER A 93 17.86 9.04 9.99
CA SER A 93 17.91 10.24 9.12
C SER A 93 16.95 11.33 9.58
N ALA A 94 15.73 10.96 10.00
CA ALA A 94 14.73 11.90 10.52
C ALA A 94 14.94 12.30 11.99
N SER A 95 16.03 11.87 12.62
CA SER A 95 16.23 12.01 14.07
C SER A 95 16.29 13.44 14.58
N SER A 96 16.86 14.36 13.80
CA SER A 96 17.05 15.77 14.17
C SER A 96 15.74 16.54 14.29
N VAL A 97 14.68 16.08 13.64
CA VAL A 97 13.35 16.71 13.64
C VAL A 97 12.31 15.93 14.43
N ARG A 98 12.73 14.88 15.16
CA ARG A 98 11.83 14.01 15.94
C ARG A 98 11.03 14.80 16.95
N GLY A 99 9.72 14.53 17.03
CA GLY A 99 8.78 15.24 17.89
C GLY A 99 8.25 16.55 17.30
N GLY A 100 8.87 17.06 16.23
CA GLY A 100 8.38 18.22 15.49
C GLY A 100 7.27 17.86 14.50
N SER A 101 6.46 18.84 14.12
CA SER A 101 5.36 18.68 13.16
C SER A 101 5.81 18.25 11.75
N VAL A 102 7.09 18.47 11.42
CA VAL A 102 7.71 18.10 10.13
C VAL A 102 8.25 16.66 10.11
N TYR A 103 8.35 15.99 11.26
CA TYR A 103 8.90 14.63 11.37
C TYR A 103 8.26 13.62 10.41
N PRO A 104 6.92 13.54 10.28
CA PRO A 104 6.29 12.56 9.38
C PRO A 104 6.64 12.80 7.91
N MET A 105 6.72 14.06 7.47
CA MET A 105 7.12 14.42 6.11
C MET A 105 8.54 13.95 5.82
N VAL A 106 9.50 14.23 6.72
CA VAL A 106 10.91 13.84 6.52
C VAL A 106 11.07 12.32 6.54
N LEU A 107 10.43 11.63 7.50
CA LEU A 107 10.46 10.18 7.59
C LEU A 107 9.89 9.53 6.32
N ASN A 108 8.69 9.93 5.90
CA ASN A 108 8.04 9.37 4.72
C ASN A 108 8.80 9.69 3.43
N GLY A 109 9.45 10.86 3.34
CA GLY A 109 10.34 11.20 2.23
C GLY A 109 11.51 10.22 2.11
N CYS A 110 12.18 9.92 3.22
CA CYS A 110 13.25 8.92 3.25
C CYS A 110 12.74 7.52 2.85
N LEU A 111 11.63 7.08 3.45
CA LEU A 111 11.04 5.77 3.15
C LEU A 111 10.71 5.65 1.65
N THR A 112 10.15 6.71 1.06
CA THR A 112 9.81 6.76 -0.37
C THR A 112 11.06 6.57 -1.25
N ALA A 113 12.15 7.29 -0.94
CA ALA A 113 13.39 7.20 -1.70
C ALA A 113 13.99 5.78 -1.67
N TYR A 114 14.08 5.17 -0.50
CA TYR A 114 14.58 3.80 -0.37
C TYR A 114 13.67 2.78 -1.05
N THR A 115 12.35 2.91 -0.90
CA THR A 115 11.36 2.05 -1.58
C THR A 115 11.53 2.13 -3.10
N GLN A 116 11.67 3.34 -3.66
CA GLN A 116 11.90 3.53 -5.09
C GLN A 116 13.22 2.88 -5.54
N GLN A 117 14.31 3.07 -4.80
CA GLN A 117 15.60 2.46 -5.12
C GLN A 117 15.50 0.92 -5.14
N ARG A 118 14.84 0.33 -4.14
CA ARG A 118 14.66 -1.12 -4.08
C ARG A 118 13.80 -1.62 -5.22
N ARG A 119 12.75 -0.89 -5.60
CA ARG A 119 11.92 -1.23 -6.76
C ARG A 119 12.77 -1.29 -8.04
N VAL A 120 13.59 -0.27 -8.28
CA VAL A 120 14.49 -0.22 -9.44
C VAL A 120 15.46 -1.41 -9.44
N GLN A 121 15.99 -1.79 -8.27
CA GLN A 121 16.84 -2.98 -8.16
C GLN A 121 16.08 -4.26 -8.54
N LEU A 122 14.87 -4.47 -8.00
CA LEU A 122 14.07 -5.65 -8.35
C LEU A 122 13.72 -5.66 -9.85
N ASP A 123 13.36 -4.51 -10.42
CA ASP A 123 13.06 -4.39 -11.85
C ASP A 123 14.28 -4.74 -12.73
N ALA A 124 15.49 -4.38 -12.28
CA ALA A 124 16.73 -4.77 -12.95
C ALA A 124 17.00 -6.28 -12.82
N ASP A 125 16.83 -6.86 -11.63
CA ASP A 125 17.02 -8.29 -11.40
C ASP A 125 16.05 -9.13 -12.26
N ILE A 126 14.80 -8.70 -12.37
CA ILE A 126 13.78 -9.30 -13.25
C ILE A 126 14.24 -9.29 -14.72
N LYS A 127 14.75 -8.16 -15.21
CA LYS A 127 15.26 -8.04 -16.59
C LYS A 127 16.44 -8.99 -16.83
N ASN A 128 17.37 -9.04 -15.88
CA ASN A 128 18.54 -9.91 -15.97
C ASN A 128 18.18 -11.40 -16.04
N ILE A 129 17.12 -11.83 -15.33
CA ILE A 129 16.65 -13.22 -15.40
C ILE A 129 15.96 -13.51 -16.72
N LYS A 130 15.16 -12.58 -17.25
CA LYS A 130 14.45 -12.77 -18.53
C LYS A 130 15.37 -12.78 -19.75
N ASN A 131 16.56 -12.20 -19.63
CA ASN A 131 17.55 -12.11 -20.72
C ASN A 131 18.60 -13.24 -20.68
N LYS A 132 18.50 -14.16 -19.71
CA LYS A 132 19.29 -15.39 -19.67
C LYS A 132 18.54 -16.51 -20.35
#